data_AF-A0A9E2EFC0-F1
#
_entry.id   AF-A0A9E2EFC0-F1
#
_cell.length_a   1.000
_cell.length_b   1.000
_cell.length_c   1.000
_cell.angle_alpha   90.00
_cell.angle_beta   90.00
_cell.angle_gamma   90.00
#
_symmetry.space_group_name_H-M   'P 1'
#
loop_
_entity.id
_entity.type
_entity.pdbx_description
1 polymer ?
#
loop_
_entity_poly.entity_id
_entity_poly.type
_entity_poly.pdbx_seq_one_letter_code
_entity_poly.pdbx_strand_id
1 'polypeptide(L)'
;MSSTDTLQSLGWRQFFQAQVDIESDWTPARVLRVHRNAIEVMHVDGATTVPLAGKSAALRITVGDWVLIDQAGPKVCARLERFGLFQRKAAGTSGAIQLLAANVDTLFIVTSANRDFNIARLERYLAIAHDASA
;
A
#
# COMPACT_ATOMS: atom_id res chain seq x y z
N MET A 1 13.74 11.93 -17.71
CA MET A 1 12.55 11.67 -16.86
C MET A 1 12.74 12.47 -15.60
N SER A 2 11.81 13.37 -15.29
CA SER A 2 11.85 14.18 -14.08
C SER A 2 11.43 13.33 -12.87
N SER A 3 11.88 13.66 -11.66
CA SER A 3 11.56 12.90 -10.43
C SER A 3 10.04 12.74 -10.21
N THR A 4 9.26 13.75 -10.62
CA THR A 4 7.79 13.73 -10.60
C THR A 4 7.20 12.66 -11.54
N ASP A 5 7.78 12.45 -12.73
CA ASP A 5 7.29 11.45 -13.68
C ASP A 5 7.40 10.04 -13.11
N THR A 6 8.51 9.76 -12.40
CA THR A 6 8.73 8.48 -11.73
C THR A 6 7.67 8.23 -10.65
N LEU A 7 7.42 9.21 -9.76
CA LEU A 7 6.40 9.04 -8.71
C LEU A 7 4.99 8.92 -9.27
N GLN A 8 4.65 9.70 -10.31
CA GLN A 8 3.35 9.61 -10.98
C GLN A 8 3.13 8.24 -11.62
N SER A 9 4.16 7.63 -12.22
CA SER A 9 4.09 6.27 -12.75
C SER A 9 3.79 5.22 -11.66
N LEU A 10 4.20 5.51 -10.42
CA LEU A 10 3.89 4.73 -9.24
C LEU A 10 2.54 5.11 -8.62
N GLY A 11 1.72 5.96 -9.26
CA GLY A 11 0.40 6.35 -8.76
C GLY A 11 0.42 7.47 -7.72
N TRP A 12 1.48 8.30 -7.67
CA TRP A 12 1.49 9.53 -6.89
C TRP A 12 0.48 10.54 -7.45
N ARG A 13 -0.25 11.22 -6.57
CA ARG A 13 -1.36 12.14 -6.91
C ARG A 13 -1.36 13.33 -5.97
N GLN A 14 -2.11 14.36 -6.33
CA GLN A 14 -2.29 15.57 -5.50
C GLN A 14 -2.74 15.25 -4.07
N PHE A 15 -3.56 14.21 -3.88
CA PHE A 15 -3.99 13.73 -2.57
C PHE A 15 -2.81 13.40 -1.63
N PHE A 16 -1.76 12.77 -2.14
CA PHE A 16 -0.56 12.46 -1.35
C PHE A 16 0.36 13.68 -1.25
N GLN A 17 0.50 14.44 -2.34
CA GLN A 17 1.32 15.66 -2.35
C GLN A 17 0.88 16.67 -1.30
N ALA A 18 -0.44 16.82 -1.09
CA ALA A 18 -1.00 17.75 -0.11
C ALA A 18 -0.70 17.38 1.36
N GLN A 19 -0.17 16.17 1.61
CA GLN A 19 0.18 15.69 2.95
C GLN A 19 1.68 15.82 3.25
N VAL A 20 2.49 16.22 2.27
CA VAL A 20 3.94 16.34 2.40
C VAL A 20 4.29 17.79 2.67
N ASP A 21 5.08 18.01 3.72
CA ASP A 21 5.68 19.32 3.99
C ASP A 21 6.88 19.55 3.07
N ILE A 22 6.89 20.71 2.41
CA ILE A 22 7.91 21.10 1.42
C ILE A 22 9.28 21.27 2.09
N GLU A 23 9.30 21.59 3.38
CA GLU A 23 10.54 21.83 4.13
C GLU A 23 11.16 20.56 4.76
N SER A 24 10.57 19.38 4.53
CA SER A 24 11.09 18.13 5.10
C SER A 24 12.14 17.46 4.20
N ASP A 25 13.23 16.97 4.79
CA ASP A 25 14.22 16.10 4.12
C ASP A 25 13.70 14.66 3.93
N TRP A 26 12.40 14.50 3.71
CA TRP A 26 11.75 13.20 3.58
C TRP A 26 11.43 12.89 2.12
N THR A 27 11.69 11.65 1.73
CA THR A 27 11.44 11.19 0.37
C THR A 27 10.16 10.35 0.34
N PRO A 28 9.18 10.68 -0.51
CA PRO A 28 8.04 9.80 -0.73
C PRO A 28 8.45 8.49 -1.39
N ALA A 29 7.95 7.37 -0.85
CA ALA A 29 8.20 6.06 -1.40
C ALA A 29 6.93 5.19 -1.34
N ARG A 30 6.68 4.42 -2.40
CA ARG A 30 5.55 3.48 -2.47
C ARG A 30 5.99 2.10 -1.99
N VAL A 31 5.20 1.50 -1.10
CA VAL A 31 5.46 0.16 -0.57
C VAL A 31 5.14 -0.90 -1.62
N LEU A 32 6.17 -1.64 -2.04
CA LEU A 32 6.07 -2.74 -3.01
C LEU A 32 5.87 -4.10 -2.33
N ARG A 33 6.52 -4.30 -1.19
CA ARG A 33 6.46 -5.55 -0.43
C ARG A 33 6.53 -5.28 1.06
N VAL A 34 5.82 -6.10 1.84
CA VAL A 34 5.85 -6.07 3.30
C VAL A 34 6.37 -7.41 3.82
N HIS A 35 7.47 -7.35 4.55
CA HIS A 35 8.03 -8.48 5.31
C HIS A 35 7.68 -8.32 6.80
N ARG A 36 8.12 -9.28 7.62
CA ARG A 36 7.86 -9.24 9.07
C ARG A 36 8.50 -8.02 9.75
N ASN A 37 9.74 -7.68 9.39
CA ASN A 37 10.54 -6.66 10.07
C ASN A 37 11.07 -5.57 9.12
N ALA A 38 10.61 -5.55 7.87
CA ALA A 38 11.06 -4.62 6.85
C ALA A 38 10.02 -4.46 5.74
N ILE A 39 10.17 -3.40 4.94
CA ILE A 39 9.41 -3.16 3.72
C ILE A 39 10.37 -2.93 2.57
N GLU A 40 9.96 -3.32 1.37
CA GLU A 40 10.61 -2.87 0.13
C GLU A 40 9.79 -1.73 -0.43
N VAL A 41 10.43 -0.61 -0.72
CA VAL A 41 9.80 0.60 -1.24
C VAL A 41 10.46 1.04 -2.54
N MET A 42 9.68 1.71 -3.40
CA MET A 42 10.17 2.38 -4.60
C MET A 42 10.06 3.89 -4.42
N HIS A 43 11.16 4.60 -4.64
CA HIS A 43 11.24 6.07 -4.69
C HIS A 43 11.94 6.52 -5.96
N VAL A 44 12.18 7.82 -6.09
CA VAL A 44 12.73 8.45 -7.31
C VAL A 44 14.12 7.93 -7.68
N ASP A 45 14.92 7.52 -6.71
CA ASP A 45 16.29 7.00 -6.91
C ASP A 45 16.33 5.47 -7.03
N GLY A 46 15.18 4.81 -6.99
CA GLY A 46 15.05 3.35 -7.16
C GLY A 46 14.41 2.64 -5.98
N ALA A 47 14.66 1.33 -5.90
CA ALA A 47 14.10 0.47 -4.87
C ALA A 47 15.06 0.31 -3.69
N THR A 48 14.54 0.40 -2.46
CA THR A 48 15.31 0.24 -1.22
C THR A 48 14.52 -0.58 -0.20
N THR A 49 15.24 -1.32 0.64
CA THR A 49 14.68 -2.00 1.80
C THR A 49 14.78 -1.11 3.04
N VAL A 50 13.66 -0.92 3.73
CA VAL A 50 13.56 -0.07 4.92
C VAL A 50 13.11 -0.92 6.12
N PRO A 51 13.90 -0.97 7.21
CA PRO A 51 13.50 -1.67 8.43
C PRO A 51 12.24 -1.07 9.07
N LEU A 52 11.37 -1.95 9.58
CA LEU A 52 10.24 -1.59 10.43
C LEU A 52 10.61 -1.91 11.89
N ALA A 53 10.94 -0.88 12.66
CA ALA A 53 11.38 -1.00 14.05
C ALA A 53 10.82 0.15 14.91
N GLY A 54 10.61 -0.13 16.19
CA GLY A 54 10.08 0.85 17.13
C GLY A 54 8.74 1.43 16.65
N LYS A 55 8.67 2.75 16.50
CA LYS A 55 7.45 3.46 16.10
C LYS A 55 6.92 3.04 14.72
N SER A 56 7.80 2.71 13.76
CA SER A 56 7.33 2.36 12.40
C SER A 56 6.62 1.02 12.33
N ALA A 57 6.91 0.09 13.24
CA ALA A 57 6.20 -1.20 13.35
C ALA A 57 4.72 -1.02 13.71
N ALA A 58 4.36 0.06 14.41
CA ALA A 58 2.98 0.36 14.80
C ALA A 58 2.15 1.03 13.68
N LEU A 59 2.77 1.46 12.57
CA LEU A 59 2.10 2.20 11.49
C LEU A 59 1.12 1.35 10.65
N ARG A 60 1.06 0.04 10.90
CA ARG A 60 0.23 -0.94 10.19
C ARG A 60 0.33 -0.78 8.66
N ILE A 61 1.56 -0.77 8.15
CA ILE A 61 1.86 -0.61 6.73
C ILE A 61 1.45 -1.87 5.95
N THR A 62 0.90 -1.67 4.75
CA THR A 62 0.59 -2.73 3.79
C THR A 62 1.09 -2.36 2.39
N VAL A 63 1.03 -3.29 1.44
CA VAL A 63 1.43 -3.04 0.04
C VAL A 63 0.57 -1.94 -0.56
N GLY A 64 1.17 -1.04 -1.34
CA GLY A 64 0.49 0.09 -1.96
C GLY A 64 0.37 1.34 -1.07
N ASP A 65 0.73 1.26 0.21
CA ASP A 65 0.89 2.45 1.04
C ASP A 65 1.96 3.39 0.47
N TRP A 66 1.77 4.69 0.73
CA TRP A 66 2.81 5.69 0.58
C TRP A 66 3.39 6.02 1.95
N VAL A 67 4.71 6.02 2.03
CA VAL A 67 5.47 6.35 3.23
C VAL A 67 6.46 7.46 2.93
N LEU A 68 6.82 8.21 3.96
CA LEU A 68 7.88 9.19 3.94
C LEU A 68 9.10 8.57 4.60
N ILE A 69 10.20 8.47 3.86
CA ILE A 69 11.47 7.92 4.34
C ILE A 69 12.50 9.04 4.55
N ASP A 70 13.32 8.91 5.59
CA ASP A 70 14.40 9.84 5.87
C ASP A 70 15.50 9.73 4.81
N GLN A 71 15.99 10.87 4.26
CA GLN A 71 17.11 10.87 3.33
C GLN A 71 18.45 10.51 4.01
N ALA A 72 18.59 10.78 5.33
CA ALA A 72 19.81 10.47 6.07
C ALA A 72 20.04 8.97 6.30
N GLY A 73 19.01 8.14 6.10
CA GLY A 73 19.10 6.69 6.19
C GLY A 73 17.73 6.02 6.11
N PRO A 74 17.65 4.75 5.69
CA PRO A 74 16.38 4.10 5.35
C PRO A 74 15.54 3.88 6.61
N LYS A 75 14.72 4.86 6.98
CA LYS A 75 13.80 4.82 8.10
C LYS A 75 12.47 5.41 7.69
N VAL A 76 11.36 4.74 8.03
CA VAL A 76 10.03 5.30 7.87
C VAL A 76 9.79 6.39 8.91
N CYS A 77 9.59 7.62 8.45
CA CYS A 77 9.20 8.78 9.26
C CYS A 77 7.69 8.81 9.48
N ALA A 78 6.92 8.60 8.41
CA ALA A 78 5.47 8.61 8.45
C ALA A 78 4.85 7.71 7.37
N ARG A 79 3.60 7.29 7.58
CA ARG A 79 2.73 6.72 6.55
C ARG A 79 1.69 7.77 6.18
N LEU A 80 1.51 8.03 4.89
CA LEU A 80 0.49 8.93 4.39
C LEU A 80 -0.92 8.34 4.60
N GLU A 81 -1.92 9.21 4.65
CA GLU A 81 -3.32 8.81 4.65
C GLU A 81 -3.65 8.01 3.39
N ARG A 82 -4.60 7.09 3.54
CA ARG A 82 -5.04 6.18 2.48
C ARG A 82 -6.32 6.73 1.88
N PHE A 83 -6.46 6.69 0.56
CA PHE A 83 -7.76 6.91 -0.07
C PHE A 83 -8.59 5.60 -0.16
N GLY A 84 -7.94 4.44 -0.02
CA GLY A 84 -8.59 3.13 -0.06
C GLY A 84 -7.80 2.07 0.69
N LEU A 85 -8.49 1.08 1.26
CA LEU A 85 -7.89 0.03 2.07
C LEU A 85 -8.65 -1.30 1.94
N PHE A 86 -7.99 -2.28 1.37
CA PHE A 86 -8.43 -3.66 1.36
C PHE A 86 -7.99 -4.36 2.64
N GLN A 87 -8.95 -4.93 3.36
CA GLN A 87 -8.70 -5.66 4.60
C GLN A 87 -9.72 -6.80 4.74
N ARG A 88 -9.36 -7.82 5.52
CA ARG A 88 -10.24 -8.93 5.86
C ARG A 88 -10.11 -9.30 7.33
N LYS A 89 -11.10 -10.00 7.86
CA LYS A 89 -10.93 -10.69 9.15
C LYS A 89 -9.93 -11.84 8.97
N ALA A 90 -8.96 -11.91 9.86
CA ALA A 90 -8.02 -13.03 9.94
C ALA A 90 -8.77 -14.30 10.34
N ALA A 91 -8.28 -15.45 9.87
CA ALA A 91 -8.81 -16.74 10.31
C ALA A 91 -8.50 -16.96 11.80
N GLY A 92 -9.48 -17.45 12.56
CA GLY A 92 -9.35 -17.75 13.99
C GLY A 92 -10.29 -16.92 14.87
N THR A 93 -10.16 -17.12 16.19
CA THR A 93 -11.06 -16.56 17.22
C THR A 93 -10.73 -15.13 17.63
N SER A 94 -9.57 -14.59 17.23
CA SER A 94 -9.11 -13.26 17.66
C SER A 94 -9.85 -12.10 17.00
N GLY A 95 -10.59 -12.33 15.91
CA GLY A 95 -11.26 -11.28 15.14
C GLY A 95 -10.30 -10.23 14.55
N ALA A 96 -9.00 -10.50 14.55
CA ALA A 96 -7.99 -9.55 14.14
C ALA A 96 -8.13 -9.18 12.66
N ILE A 97 -7.89 -7.91 12.32
CA ILE A 97 -7.99 -7.42 10.95
C ILE A 97 -6.63 -7.56 10.25
N GLN A 98 -6.62 -8.31 9.15
CA GLN A 98 -5.47 -8.42 8.25
C GLN A 98 -5.61 -7.41 7.10
N LEU A 99 -4.61 -6.53 6.96
CA LEU A 99 -4.51 -5.60 5.84
C LEU A 99 -3.95 -6.33 4.60
N LEU A 100 -4.53 -6.08 3.44
CA LEU A 100 -4.17 -6.75 2.19
C LEU A 100 -3.45 -5.80 1.22
N ALA A 101 -4.03 -4.63 0.98
CA ALA A 101 -3.47 -3.60 0.10
C ALA A 101 -4.10 -2.24 0.41
N ALA A 102 -3.37 -1.17 0.12
CA ALA A 102 -3.85 0.21 0.23
C ALA A 102 -3.72 0.93 -1.11
N ASN A 103 -4.53 1.98 -1.30
CA ASN A 103 -4.43 2.89 -2.45
C ASN A 103 -4.54 2.16 -3.80
N VAL A 104 -5.49 1.22 -3.87
CA VAL A 104 -5.86 0.50 -5.09
C VAL A 104 -7.17 1.10 -5.58
N ASP A 105 -7.20 1.55 -6.82
CA ASP A 105 -8.36 2.18 -7.47
C ASP A 105 -8.87 1.37 -8.68
N THR A 106 -8.19 0.28 -9.03
CA THR A 106 -8.63 -0.63 -10.08
C THR A 106 -8.36 -2.06 -9.61
N LEU A 107 -9.41 -2.89 -9.62
CA LEU A 107 -9.34 -4.31 -9.29
C LEU A 107 -9.71 -5.15 -10.51
N PHE A 108 -8.85 -6.12 -10.85
CA PHE A 108 -9.17 -7.14 -11.83
C PHE A 108 -9.62 -8.42 -11.13
N ILE A 109 -10.88 -8.83 -11.36
CA ILE A 109 -11.38 -10.14 -10.93
C ILE A 109 -11.20 -11.11 -12.09
N VAL A 110 -10.25 -12.03 -11.94
CA VAL A 110 -9.90 -13.01 -12.99
C VAL A 110 -10.33 -14.40 -12.56
N THR A 111 -11.10 -15.08 -13.40
CA THR A 111 -11.48 -16.48 -13.20
C THR A 111 -11.34 -17.28 -14.50
N SER A 112 -11.04 -18.57 -14.38
CA SER A 112 -11.12 -19.49 -15.51
C SER A 112 -12.57 -19.80 -15.86
N ALA A 113 -12.86 -19.98 -17.15
CA ALA A 113 -14.16 -20.41 -17.68
C ALA A 113 -14.28 -21.95 -17.79
N ASN A 114 -13.48 -22.68 -17.00
CA ASN A 114 -13.50 -24.14 -16.97
C ASN A 114 -14.52 -24.65 -15.93
N ARG A 115 -14.43 -25.95 -15.59
CA ARG A 115 -15.32 -26.61 -14.62
C ARG A 115 -15.29 -26.00 -13.21
N ASP A 116 -14.32 -25.16 -12.88
CA ASP A 116 -14.20 -24.49 -11.58
C ASP A 116 -14.83 -23.08 -11.56
N PHE A 117 -15.52 -22.68 -12.64
CA PHE A 117 -16.25 -21.42 -12.69
C PHE A 117 -17.34 -21.39 -11.59
N ASN A 118 -17.28 -20.38 -10.75
CA ASN A 118 -18.13 -20.29 -9.55
C ASN A 118 -18.68 -18.87 -9.40
N ILE A 119 -19.97 -18.71 -9.69
CA ILE A 119 -20.68 -17.43 -9.63
C ILE A 119 -20.67 -16.86 -8.21
N ALA A 120 -20.93 -17.69 -7.19
CA ALA A 120 -20.92 -17.25 -5.79
C ALA A 120 -19.53 -16.74 -5.34
N ARG A 121 -18.45 -17.21 -5.98
CA ARG A 121 -17.09 -16.68 -5.75
C ARG A 121 -16.92 -15.30 -6.38
N LEU A 122 -17.44 -15.08 -7.59
CA LEU A 122 -17.42 -13.77 -8.24
C LEU A 122 -18.23 -12.74 -7.46
N GLU A 123 -19.45 -13.09 -7.03
CA GLU A 123 -20.30 -12.22 -6.20
C GLU A 123 -19.57 -11.79 -4.92
N ARG A 124 -18.85 -12.73 -4.28
CA ARG A 124 -18.05 -12.42 -3.09
C ARG A 124 -16.90 -11.46 -3.38
N TYR A 125 -16.21 -11.61 -4.50
CA TYR A 125 -15.15 -10.68 -4.89
C TYR A 125 -15.69 -9.29 -5.24
N LEU A 126 -16.85 -9.22 -5.88
CA LEU A 126 -17.55 -7.96 -6.14
C LEU A 126 -17.95 -7.25 -4.84
N ALA A 127 -18.47 -7.99 -3.86
CA ALA A 127 -18.78 -7.44 -2.54
C ALA A 127 -17.53 -6.85 -1.85
N ILE A 128 -16.39 -7.55 -1.90
CA ILE A 128 -15.12 -7.06 -1.34
C ILE A 128 -14.63 -5.81 -2.07
N ALA A 129 -14.76 -5.74 -3.40
CA ALA A 129 -14.39 -4.58 -4.19
C ALA A 129 -15.20 -3.35 -3.77
N HIS A 130 -16.53 -3.52 -3.68
CA HIS A 130 -17.47 -2.49 -3.27
C HIS A 130 -17.17 -1.98 -1.84
N ASP A 131 -16.90 -2.87 -0.89
CA ASP A 131 -16.57 -2.50 0.50
C ASP A 131 -15.27 -1.71 0.64
N ALA A 132 -14.35 -1.84 -0.32
CA ALA A 132 -13.07 -1.12 -0.33
C ALA A 132 -13.14 0.24 -1.06
N SER A 133 -14.33 0.66 -1.49
CA SER A 133 -14.56 1.84 -2.33
C SER A 133 -13.79 1.81 -3.65
N ALA A 134 -13.58 0.61 -4.21
CA ALA A 134 -12.89 0.37 -5.48
C ALA A 134 -13.85 0.08 -6.63
#